data_AF-A0A7X6PTH2-F1
#
_entry.id   AF-A0A7X6PTH2-F1
#
_cell.length_a   1.000
_cell.length_b   1.000
_cell.length_c   1.000
_cell.angle_alpha   90.00
_cell.angle_beta   90.00
_cell.angle_gamma   90.00
#
_symmetry.space_group_name_H-M   'P 1'
#
loop_
_entity.id
_entity.type
_entity.pdbx_description
1 polymer ?
#
loop_
_entity_poly.entity_id
_entity_poly.type
_entity_poly.pdbx_seq_one_letter_code
_entity_poly.pdbx_strand_id
1 'polypeptide(L)'
;MLLANPGFIRDAESASSNKGMPVLRFLPLNVACESTVIAEIEEGTKEAMPHIIEALTKPLTEHERAPKWVTEPLPRIAFKGSYQDINRFYYRNGWTDGLPIVPPTEEAVKEMLQGTDLSPDHLVAEVIPRHGKATIEKIAINAVMAGALPTHMPVIIAAVETLSDQKTRFDTFEVSTGSWAPFFIINGPIRDQIHVNYGSGALSPGDIANSAIGRAIGLIVKNIGGARKGVEDMGVIGNPLKYSLVIGEDEDKSPWEPLHVDRGFNRHESTVTVFFPNIYTQAVPKGTDAKGIADTMKEMNPWSMSCFIVIPSHAEILASEGWTKEDLKAFLMKGVESPMAAYRQSQGGTTEAKDILSAPPLATDPESLMIIVAGGPGAWTGLLKSVGGIENDFVSRKITLPKNWEKLVKKYSNIVPSYARY
;
A
#
# COMPACT_ATOMS: atom_id res chain seq x y z
N MET A 1 -9.20 -23.05 -20.76
CA MET A 1 -10.43 -22.24 -20.63
C MET A 1 -10.49 -21.75 -19.19
N LEU A 2 -10.94 -20.51 -18.96
CA LEU A 2 -11.10 -19.92 -17.64
C LEU A 2 -12.50 -19.31 -17.50
N LEU A 3 -13.11 -19.48 -16.33
CA LEU A 3 -14.37 -18.83 -15.97
C LEU A 3 -14.03 -17.55 -15.23
N ALA A 4 -14.66 -16.44 -15.62
CA ALA A 4 -14.49 -15.17 -14.93
C ALA A 4 -15.81 -14.41 -14.91
N ASN A 5 -16.06 -13.64 -13.84
CA ASN A 5 -17.14 -12.67 -13.86
C ASN A 5 -16.89 -11.65 -15.01
N PRO A 6 -17.93 -11.18 -15.73
CA PRO A 6 -17.78 -10.24 -16.84
C PRO A 6 -16.90 -9.01 -16.54
N GLY A 7 -16.94 -8.51 -15.29
CA GLY A 7 -16.12 -7.38 -14.85
C GLY A 7 -14.61 -7.65 -14.81
N PHE A 8 -14.20 -8.92 -14.83
CA PHE A 8 -12.80 -9.36 -14.66
C PHE A 8 -12.19 -9.97 -15.92
N ILE A 9 -12.89 -9.95 -17.06
CA ILE A 9 -12.38 -10.56 -18.30
C ILE A 9 -11.05 -9.92 -18.73
N ARG A 10 -10.91 -8.59 -18.64
CA ARG A 10 -9.67 -7.90 -19.01
C ARG A 10 -8.49 -8.23 -18.08
N ASP A 11 -8.77 -8.39 -16.79
CA ASP A 11 -7.78 -8.85 -15.81
C ASP A 11 -7.31 -10.26 -16.19
N ALA A 12 -8.27 -11.15 -16.42
CA ALA A 12 -8.02 -12.53 -16.79
C ALA A 12 -7.21 -12.66 -18.10
N GLU A 13 -7.54 -11.85 -19.11
CA GLU A 13 -6.76 -11.72 -20.35
C GLU A 13 -5.32 -11.28 -20.07
N SER A 14 -5.15 -10.21 -19.27
CA SER A 14 -3.83 -9.71 -18.87
C SER A 14 -3.00 -10.78 -18.14
N ALA A 15 -3.59 -11.40 -17.12
CA ALA A 15 -2.95 -12.45 -16.32
C ALA A 15 -2.57 -13.67 -17.17
N SER A 16 -3.46 -14.11 -18.07
CA SER A 16 -3.19 -15.23 -18.98
C SER A 16 -2.06 -14.91 -19.96
N SER A 17 -2.04 -13.69 -20.51
CA SER A 17 -0.97 -13.21 -21.39
C SER A 17 0.37 -13.23 -20.67
N ASN A 18 0.43 -12.73 -19.42
CA ASN A 18 1.66 -12.75 -18.62
C ASN A 18 2.16 -14.17 -18.33
N LYS A 19 1.27 -15.17 -18.27
CA LYS A 19 1.60 -16.58 -18.07
C LYS A 19 1.83 -17.37 -19.38
N GLY A 20 1.85 -16.69 -20.52
CA GLY A 20 2.08 -17.32 -21.83
C GLY A 20 0.92 -18.02 -22.47
N MET A 21 -0.28 -17.65 -22.03
CA MET A 21 -1.54 -18.13 -22.58
C MET A 21 -2.38 -16.95 -23.12
N PRO A 22 -1.86 -16.11 -24.04
CA PRO A 22 -2.53 -14.87 -24.50
C PRO A 22 -3.86 -15.09 -25.25
N VAL A 23 -4.20 -16.34 -25.54
CA VAL A 23 -5.36 -16.78 -26.34
C VAL A 23 -6.22 -17.76 -25.54
N LEU A 24 -6.17 -17.68 -24.21
CA LEU A 24 -6.98 -18.52 -23.35
C LEU A 24 -8.47 -18.24 -23.62
N ARG A 25 -9.29 -19.29 -23.76
CA ARG A 25 -10.75 -19.13 -23.84
C ARG A 25 -11.30 -18.64 -22.51
N PHE A 26 -12.06 -17.56 -22.53
CA PHE A 26 -12.78 -17.04 -21.37
C PHE A 26 -14.28 -17.26 -21.54
N LEU A 27 -14.93 -17.71 -20.48
CA LEU A 27 -16.38 -17.76 -20.41
C LEU A 27 -16.86 -16.84 -19.28
N PRO A 28 -17.79 -15.92 -19.56
CA PRO A 28 -18.40 -15.12 -18.52
C PRO A 28 -19.27 -16.00 -17.62
N LEU A 29 -19.11 -15.85 -16.30
CA LEU A 29 -20.02 -16.40 -15.31
C LEU A 29 -20.84 -15.26 -14.70
N ASN A 30 -22.15 -15.24 -14.98
CA ASN A 30 -23.08 -14.21 -14.52
C ASN A 30 -23.56 -14.45 -13.08
N VAL A 31 -22.64 -14.82 -12.19
CA VAL A 31 -22.90 -14.87 -10.75
C VAL A 31 -22.27 -13.63 -10.13
N ALA A 32 -23.05 -12.89 -9.35
CA ALA A 32 -22.54 -11.72 -8.64
C ALA A 32 -21.35 -12.14 -7.75
N CYS A 33 -20.29 -11.33 -7.76
CA CYS A 33 -19.13 -11.58 -6.91
C CYS A 33 -19.58 -11.63 -5.45
N GLU A 34 -19.11 -12.62 -4.70
CA GLU A 34 -19.44 -12.81 -3.28
C GLU A 34 -20.94 -13.01 -2.98
N SER A 35 -21.75 -13.41 -3.98
CA SER A 35 -23.17 -13.70 -3.73
C SER A 35 -23.34 -14.79 -2.66
N THR A 36 -24.27 -14.55 -1.75
CA THR A 36 -24.71 -15.51 -0.72
C THR A 36 -26.10 -16.07 -1.01
N VAL A 37 -26.72 -15.66 -2.12
CA VAL A 37 -28.08 -16.07 -2.51
C VAL A 37 -28.00 -17.35 -3.31
N ILE A 38 -28.24 -18.49 -2.64
CA ILE A 38 -28.09 -19.84 -3.22
C ILE A 38 -28.84 -19.98 -4.55
N ALA A 39 -30.08 -19.49 -4.64
CA ALA A 39 -30.89 -19.58 -5.85
C ALA A 39 -30.23 -18.88 -7.06
N GLU A 40 -29.63 -17.70 -6.86
CA GLU A 40 -28.92 -16.97 -7.91
C GLU A 40 -27.64 -17.69 -8.33
N ILE A 41 -26.91 -18.28 -7.37
CA ILE A 41 -25.70 -19.07 -7.63
C ILE A 41 -26.06 -20.30 -8.47
N GLU A 42 -27.10 -21.03 -8.08
CA GLU A 42 -27.58 -22.23 -8.79
C GLU A 42 -28.07 -21.88 -10.20
N GLU A 43 -28.86 -20.82 -10.35
CA GLU A 43 -29.37 -20.35 -11.64
C GLU A 43 -28.21 -19.95 -12.57
N GLY A 44 -27.31 -19.07 -12.12
CA GLY A 44 -26.17 -18.62 -12.93
C GLY A 44 -25.19 -19.74 -13.28
N THR A 45 -24.99 -20.71 -12.37
CA THR A 45 -24.16 -21.90 -12.66
C THR A 45 -24.81 -22.80 -13.72
N LYS A 46 -26.13 -23.02 -13.62
CA LYS A 46 -26.88 -23.81 -14.58
C LYS A 46 -26.88 -23.16 -15.97
N GLU A 47 -27.05 -21.84 -16.03
CA GLU A 47 -26.99 -21.05 -17.27
C GLU A 47 -25.61 -21.16 -17.95
N ALA A 48 -24.52 -21.13 -17.19
CA ALA A 48 -23.17 -21.21 -17.75
C ALA A 48 -22.80 -22.61 -18.30
N MET A 49 -23.44 -23.68 -17.82
CA MET A 49 -23.01 -25.06 -18.08
C MET A 49 -22.98 -25.46 -19.57
N PRO A 50 -23.99 -25.14 -20.41
CA PRO A 50 -23.92 -25.45 -21.84
C PRO A 50 -22.72 -24.79 -22.54
N HIS A 51 -22.41 -23.55 -22.19
CA HIS A 51 -21.27 -22.80 -22.75
C HIS A 51 -19.93 -23.39 -22.31
N ILE A 52 -19.83 -23.87 -21.06
CA ILE A 52 -18.68 -24.60 -20.54
C ILE A 52 -18.44 -25.87 -21.38
N ILE A 53 -19.49 -26.66 -21.61
CA ILE A 53 -19.41 -27.90 -22.40
C ILE A 53 -18.97 -27.58 -23.84
N GLU A 54 -19.59 -26.58 -24.48
CA GLU A 54 -19.23 -26.15 -25.83
C GLU A 54 -17.75 -25.74 -25.92
N ALA A 55 -17.29 -24.87 -25.02
CA ALA A 55 -15.93 -24.35 -25.05
C ALA A 55 -14.86 -25.42 -24.73
N LEU A 56 -15.19 -26.47 -23.97
CA LEU A 56 -14.31 -27.61 -23.70
C LEU A 56 -14.28 -28.62 -24.84
N THR A 57 -15.37 -28.78 -25.58
CA THR A 57 -15.49 -29.79 -26.65
C THR A 57 -15.10 -29.25 -28.03
N LYS A 58 -15.18 -27.94 -28.24
CA LYS A 58 -14.75 -27.30 -29.49
C LYS A 58 -13.23 -27.46 -29.69
N PRO A 59 -12.75 -27.99 -30.83
CA PRO A 59 -11.33 -28.10 -31.11
C PRO A 59 -10.60 -26.76 -30.98
N LEU A 60 -9.35 -26.78 -30.51
CA LEU A 60 -8.49 -25.59 -30.50
C LEU A 60 -8.26 -25.09 -31.93
N THR A 61 -8.23 -23.77 -32.10
CA THR A 61 -7.73 -23.12 -33.32
C THR A 61 -6.21 -23.29 -33.43
N GLU A 62 -5.63 -23.03 -34.60
CA GLU A 62 -4.17 -23.06 -34.77
C GLU A 62 -3.47 -22.06 -33.86
N HIS A 63 -4.04 -20.86 -33.70
CA HIS A 63 -3.50 -19.84 -32.82
C HIS A 63 -3.54 -20.23 -31.33
N GLU A 64 -4.61 -20.91 -30.90
CA GLU A 64 -4.74 -21.47 -29.54
C GLU A 64 -3.77 -22.63 -29.27
N ARG A 65 -3.44 -23.43 -30.29
CA ARG A 65 -2.46 -24.53 -30.16
C ARG A 65 -1.02 -24.03 -30.04
N ALA A 66 -0.70 -22.91 -30.67
CA ALA A 66 0.66 -22.36 -30.73
C ALA A 66 0.63 -20.83 -30.57
N PRO A 67 0.35 -20.31 -29.36
CA PRO A 67 0.38 -18.87 -29.13
C PRO A 67 1.79 -18.31 -29.36
N LYS A 68 1.86 -17.15 -30.01
CA LYS A 68 3.11 -16.42 -30.25
C LYS A 68 3.17 -15.20 -29.37
N TRP A 69 4.34 -14.97 -28.79
CA TRP A 69 4.65 -13.77 -28.04
C TRP A 69 5.25 -12.73 -28.97
N VAL A 70 4.79 -11.49 -28.85
CA VAL A 70 5.40 -10.34 -29.51
C VAL A 70 6.07 -9.50 -28.44
N THR A 71 7.38 -9.31 -28.57
CA THR A 71 8.13 -8.35 -27.76
C THR A 71 8.66 -7.29 -28.70
N GLU A 72 8.23 -6.05 -28.51
CA GLU A 72 8.73 -4.93 -29.27
C GLU A 72 9.88 -4.26 -28.51
N PRO A 73 10.98 -3.91 -29.20
CA PRO A 73 12.05 -3.13 -28.60
C PRO A 73 11.52 -1.73 -28.28
N LEU A 74 11.61 -1.34 -27.01
CA LEU A 74 11.22 0.00 -26.58
C LEU A 74 12.40 0.99 -26.76
N PRO A 75 12.15 2.21 -27.27
CA PRO A 75 13.20 3.21 -27.39
C PRO A 75 13.66 3.72 -26.02
N ARG A 76 14.93 4.14 -25.91
CA ARG A 76 15.47 4.79 -24.70
C ARG A 76 14.69 6.07 -24.33
N ILE A 77 14.38 6.88 -25.34
CA ILE A 77 13.59 8.10 -25.17
C ILE A 77 12.18 7.84 -25.69
N ALA A 78 11.21 7.81 -24.80
CA ALA A 78 9.81 7.54 -25.16
C ALA A 78 9.17 8.70 -25.96
N PHE A 79 9.52 9.95 -25.65
CA PHE A 79 8.91 11.13 -26.27
C PHE A 79 9.78 12.39 -26.06
N LYS A 80 9.68 13.36 -26.98
CA LYS A 80 10.31 14.69 -26.88
C LYS A 80 9.25 15.76 -27.15
N GLY A 81 9.20 16.81 -26.34
CA GLY A 81 8.24 17.91 -26.49
C GLY A 81 8.31 18.90 -25.35
N SER A 82 7.36 19.82 -25.28
CA SER A 82 7.21 20.72 -24.14
C SER A 82 6.77 19.96 -22.88
N TYR A 83 6.85 20.62 -21.72
CA TYR A 83 6.31 20.07 -20.48
C TYR A 83 4.82 19.65 -20.61
N GLN A 84 4.00 20.46 -21.29
CA GLN A 84 2.59 20.10 -21.50
C GLN A 84 2.43 18.90 -22.44
N ASP A 85 3.24 18.80 -23.50
CA ASP A 85 3.16 17.69 -24.46
C ASP A 85 3.55 16.37 -23.79
N ILE A 86 4.63 16.38 -23.00
CA ILE A 86 5.09 15.21 -22.25
C ILE A 86 3.99 14.73 -21.29
N ASN A 87 3.41 15.64 -20.51
CA ASN A 87 2.35 15.28 -19.56
C ASN A 87 1.12 14.69 -20.27
N ARG A 88 0.68 15.29 -21.38
CA ARG A 88 -0.44 14.74 -22.18
C ARG A 88 -0.09 13.39 -22.80
N PHE A 89 1.13 13.20 -23.28
CA PHE A 89 1.60 11.93 -23.83
C PHE A 89 1.61 10.83 -22.76
N TYR A 90 2.22 11.07 -21.60
CA TYR A 90 2.27 10.09 -20.51
C TYR A 90 0.87 9.77 -19.95
N TYR A 91 0.00 10.77 -19.83
CA TYR A 91 -1.39 10.56 -19.41
C TYR A 91 -2.16 9.66 -20.40
N ARG A 92 -2.08 9.94 -21.71
CA ARG A 92 -2.74 9.13 -22.75
C ARG A 92 -2.26 7.69 -22.81
N ASN A 93 -0.98 7.46 -22.52
CA ASN A 93 -0.40 6.11 -22.43
C ASN A 93 -0.68 5.42 -21.07
N GLY A 94 -1.36 6.11 -20.15
CA GLY A 94 -1.68 5.58 -18.83
C GLY A 94 -0.48 5.47 -17.90
N TRP A 95 0.62 6.19 -18.12
CA TRP A 95 1.86 6.12 -17.32
C TRP A 95 1.91 7.11 -16.15
N THR A 96 0.84 7.88 -15.96
CA THR A 96 0.68 8.79 -14.80
C THR A 96 -0.46 8.30 -13.91
N ASP A 97 -0.57 8.90 -12.74
CA ASP A 97 -1.64 8.70 -11.75
C ASP A 97 -2.79 9.71 -11.88
N GLY A 98 -2.83 10.46 -12.98
CA GLY A 98 -3.81 11.54 -13.19
C GLY A 98 -3.30 12.92 -12.79
N LEU A 99 -2.17 13.00 -12.08
CA LEU A 99 -1.46 14.25 -11.81
C LEU A 99 -0.33 14.47 -12.84
N PRO A 100 0.09 15.73 -13.08
CA PRO A 100 1.29 16.00 -13.84
C PRO A 100 2.53 15.34 -13.22
N ILE A 101 3.47 14.96 -14.06
CA ILE A 101 4.77 14.41 -13.68
C ILE A 101 5.88 15.44 -13.87
N VAL A 102 6.97 15.29 -13.12
CA VAL A 102 8.26 15.85 -13.54
C VAL A 102 8.80 14.94 -14.66
N PRO A 103 9.09 15.48 -15.87
CA PRO A 103 9.62 14.66 -16.95
C PRO A 103 10.91 13.94 -16.53
N PRO A 104 10.99 12.60 -16.66
CA PRO A 104 12.18 11.84 -16.29
C PRO A 104 13.24 11.95 -17.39
N THR A 105 13.86 13.13 -17.54
CA THR A 105 15.00 13.32 -18.45
C THR A 105 16.23 12.59 -17.94
N GLU A 106 17.21 12.35 -18.81
CA GLU A 106 18.43 11.64 -18.41
C GLU A 106 19.19 12.37 -17.30
N GLU A 107 19.17 13.70 -17.32
CA GLU A 107 19.78 14.55 -16.28
C GLU A 107 19.05 14.43 -14.95
N ALA A 108 17.72 14.45 -14.96
CA ALA A 108 16.90 14.33 -13.76
C ALA A 108 17.05 12.93 -13.13
N VAL A 109 17.09 11.88 -13.94
CA VAL A 109 17.35 10.51 -13.49
C VAL A 109 18.76 10.39 -12.94
N LYS A 110 19.78 10.97 -13.60
CA LYS A 110 21.16 10.97 -13.10
C LYS A 110 21.31 11.67 -11.74
N GLU A 111 20.58 12.77 -11.52
CA GLU A 111 20.53 13.44 -10.22
C GLU A 111 19.85 12.57 -9.16
N MET A 112 18.70 11.96 -9.49
CA MET A 112 17.99 11.05 -8.59
C MET A 112 18.87 9.88 -8.14
N LEU A 113 19.67 9.33 -9.06
CA LEU A 113 20.61 8.24 -8.78
C LEU A 113 21.71 8.60 -7.78
N GLN A 114 21.93 9.89 -7.46
CA GLN A 114 22.86 10.25 -6.37
C GLN A 114 22.40 9.74 -5.00
N GLY A 115 21.11 9.43 -4.84
CA GLY A 115 20.51 8.93 -3.61
C GLY A 115 20.77 7.46 -3.27
N THR A 116 21.63 6.75 -4.02
CA THR A 116 22.00 5.37 -3.75
C THR A 116 23.40 5.06 -4.26
N ASP A 117 24.08 4.09 -3.63
CA ASP A 117 25.36 3.55 -4.11
C ASP A 117 25.17 2.30 -5.00
N LEU A 118 23.93 1.83 -5.17
CA LEU A 118 23.62 0.67 -6.01
C LEU A 118 23.72 1.03 -7.50
N SER A 119 24.18 0.06 -8.29
CA SER A 119 24.29 0.22 -9.75
C SER A 119 22.91 0.42 -10.40
N PRO A 120 22.76 1.23 -11.46
CA PRO A 120 21.47 1.47 -12.11
C PRO A 120 20.76 0.20 -12.63
N ASP A 121 21.50 -0.85 -12.95
CA ASP A 121 21.01 -2.16 -13.41
C ASP A 121 20.72 -3.14 -12.27
N HIS A 122 21.08 -2.81 -11.02
CA HIS A 122 20.81 -3.63 -9.86
C HIS A 122 19.30 -3.87 -9.73
N LEU A 123 18.91 -5.14 -9.73
CA LEU A 123 17.53 -5.58 -9.58
C LEU A 123 17.16 -5.61 -8.10
N VAL A 124 16.25 -4.72 -7.69
CA VAL A 124 15.73 -4.66 -6.31
C VAL A 124 14.64 -5.72 -6.11
N ALA A 125 13.72 -5.83 -7.06
CA ALA A 125 12.57 -6.72 -6.97
C ALA A 125 11.94 -7.02 -8.33
N GLU A 126 11.17 -8.12 -8.41
CA GLU A 126 10.18 -8.33 -9.46
C GLU A 126 8.80 -7.96 -8.94
N VAL A 127 8.27 -6.84 -9.42
CA VAL A 127 7.03 -6.27 -8.91
C VAL A 127 5.86 -6.92 -9.65
N ILE A 128 4.95 -7.51 -8.88
CA ILE A 128 3.68 -8.08 -9.35
C ILE A 128 2.71 -6.98 -9.79
N PRO A 129 1.64 -7.29 -10.57
CA PRO A 129 1.24 -8.61 -11.08
C PRO A 129 1.98 -9.10 -12.33
N ARG A 130 2.70 -8.24 -13.05
CA ARG A 130 3.39 -8.60 -14.30
C ARG A 130 4.85 -9.04 -14.11
N HIS A 131 5.31 -9.15 -12.87
CA HIS A 131 6.70 -9.48 -12.51
C HIS A 131 7.71 -8.55 -13.19
N GLY A 132 7.38 -7.25 -13.24
CA GLY A 132 8.26 -6.25 -13.83
C GLY A 132 9.53 -6.10 -13.01
N LYS A 133 10.67 -6.17 -13.69
CA LYS A 133 11.99 -5.99 -13.06
C LYS A 133 12.19 -4.54 -12.62
N ALA A 134 12.09 -4.28 -11.32
CA ALA A 134 12.38 -3.00 -10.68
C ALA A 134 13.89 -2.85 -10.46
N THR A 135 14.57 -2.37 -11.48
CA THR A 135 15.98 -1.94 -11.34
C THR A 135 16.06 -0.55 -10.72
N ILE A 136 17.22 -0.21 -10.16
CA ILE A 136 17.48 1.12 -9.58
C ILE A 136 17.17 2.25 -10.58
N GLU A 137 17.54 2.12 -11.85
CA GLU A 137 17.23 3.13 -12.86
C GLU A 137 15.71 3.30 -13.06
N LYS A 138 14.95 2.21 -13.12
CA LYS A 138 13.49 2.28 -13.29
C LYS A 138 12.79 2.85 -12.06
N ILE A 139 13.29 2.53 -10.87
CA ILE A 139 12.83 3.15 -9.62
C ILE A 139 13.10 4.66 -9.68
N ALA A 140 14.32 5.07 -10.08
CA ALA A 140 14.69 6.47 -10.20
C ALA A 140 13.82 7.23 -11.21
N ILE A 141 13.48 6.63 -12.36
CA ILE A 141 12.56 7.20 -13.36
C ILE A 141 11.20 7.51 -12.72
N ASN A 142 10.60 6.56 -12.00
CA ASN A 142 9.30 6.75 -11.36
C ASN A 142 9.36 7.71 -10.16
N ALA A 143 10.47 7.71 -9.42
CA ALA A 143 10.71 8.66 -8.34
C ALA A 143 10.81 10.10 -8.86
N VAL A 144 11.51 10.32 -9.99
CA VAL A 144 11.53 11.62 -10.67
C VAL A 144 10.11 12.00 -11.08
N MET A 145 9.38 11.11 -11.76
CA MET A 145 7.99 11.37 -12.17
C MET A 145 7.09 11.83 -11.02
N ALA A 146 7.28 11.24 -9.83
CA ALA A 146 6.55 11.60 -8.61
C ALA A 146 6.93 12.97 -8.02
N GLY A 147 8.07 13.55 -8.42
CA GLY A 147 8.62 14.77 -7.84
C GLY A 147 9.46 14.52 -6.59
N ALA A 148 10.00 13.31 -6.41
CA ALA A 148 10.87 13.00 -5.27
C ALA A 148 12.23 13.70 -5.37
N LEU A 149 12.90 13.83 -4.24
CA LEU A 149 14.29 14.30 -4.15
C LEU A 149 15.24 13.09 -4.04
N PRO A 150 16.53 13.22 -4.40
CA PRO A 150 17.51 12.15 -4.20
C PRO A 150 17.59 11.65 -2.76
N THR A 151 17.33 12.51 -1.78
CA THR A 151 17.26 12.13 -0.36
C THR A 151 16.12 11.15 -0.04
N HIS A 152 15.09 11.06 -0.87
CA HIS A 152 13.97 10.11 -0.67
C HIS A 152 14.29 8.72 -1.25
N MET A 153 15.29 8.62 -2.14
CA MET A 153 15.60 7.39 -2.87
C MET A 153 15.89 6.18 -1.95
N PRO A 154 16.66 6.31 -0.85
CA PRO A 154 16.85 5.19 0.09
C PRO A 154 15.56 4.62 0.66
N VAL A 155 14.59 5.50 0.98
CA VAL A 155 13.28 5.09 1.51
C VAL A 155 12.47 4.37 0.44
N ILE A 156 12.46 4.90 -0.78
CA ILE A 156 11.73 4.31 -1.92
C ILE A 156 12.30 2.92 -2.24
N ILE A 157 13.62 2.75 -2.25
CA ILE A 157 14.25 1.43 -2.47
C ILE A 157 13.84 0.46 -1.36
N ALA A 158 13.99 0.84 -0.09
CA ALA A 158 13.63 -0.03 1.03
C ALA A 158 12.12 -0.37 1.01
N ALA A 159 11.26 0.56 0.62
CA ALA A 159 9.83 0.31 0.44
C ALA A 159 9.55 -0.73 -0.66
N VAL A 160 10.18 -0.62 -1.84
CA VAL A 160 10.05 -1.62 -2.91
C VAL A 160 10.55 -3.00 -2.48
N GLU A 161 11.67 -3.08 -1.77
CA GLU A 161 12.15 -4.33 -1.17
C GLU A 161 11.14 -4.91 -0.17
N THR A 162 10.50 -4.04 0.61
CA THR A 162 9.52 -4.45 1.62
C THR A 162 8.25 -5.01 0.98
N LEU A 163 7.76 -4.40 -0.11
CA LEU A 163 6.62 -4.92 -0.88
C LEU A 163 6.85 -6.32 -1.45
N SER A 164 8.11 -6.75 -1.59
CA SER A 164 8.46 -8.08 -2.10
C SER A 164 8.46 -9.16 -1.01
N ASP A 165 8.34 -8.77 0.25
CA ASP A 165 8.17 -9.71 1.35
C ASP A 165 6.75 -10.27 1.33
N GLN A 166 6.63 -11.60 1.27
CA GLN A 166 5.34 -12.29 1.19
C GLN A 166 4.43 -11.99 2.38
N LYS A 167 4.99 -11.66 3.55
CA LYS A 167 4.22 -11.27 4.73
C LYS A 167 3.46 -9.96 4.55
N THR A 168 3.85 -9.13 3.60
CA THR A 168 3.05 -7.93 3.27
C THR A 168 1.73 -8.28 2.61
N ARG A 169 1.61 -9.48 2.00
CA ARG A 169 0.49 -9.89 1.13
C ARG A 169 0.14 -8.83 0.08
N PHE A 170 1.15 -8.13 -0.44
CA PHE A 170 0.99 -7.15 -1.52
C PHE A 170 0.25 -7.75 -2.74
N ASP A 171 0.42 -9.06 -2.98
CA ASP A 171 -0.28 -9.85 -4.00
C ASP A 171 -1.78 -9.99 -3.79
N THR A 172 -2.25 -9.84 -2.55
CA THR A 172 -3.67 -9.77 -2.24
C THR A 172 -4.16 -8.34 -2.28
N PHE A 173 -3.45 -7.44 -1.60
CA PHE A 173 -3.96 -6.11 -1.32
C PHE A 173 -3.98 -5.20 -2.56
N GLU A 174 -2.96 -5.25 -3.42
CA GLU A 174 -2.87 -4.33 -4.57
C GLU A 174 -3.95 -4.56 -5.62
N VAL A 175 -4.28 -5.83 -5.86
CA VAL A 175 -5.22 -6.25 -6.92
C VAL A 175 -6.62 -6.55 -6.37
N SER A 176 -6.86 -6.31 -5.08
CA SER A 176 -8.15 -6.56 -4.44
C SER A 176 -9.18 -5.48 -4.78
N THR A 177 -10.42 -5.93 -4.91
CA THR A 177 -11.62 -5.08 -5.00
C THR A 177 -11.80 -4.15 -3.79
N GLY A 178 -11.16 -4.45 -2.66
CA GLY A 178 -11.21 -3.68 -1.41
C GLY A 178 -10.45 -2.35 -1.42
N SER A 179 -9.70 -2.04 -2.49
CA SER A 179 -8.99 -0.76 -2.67
C SER A 179 -8.01 -0.42 -1.54
N TRP A 180 -7.11 -1.34 -1.20
CA TRP A 180 -6.16 -1.15 -0.12
C TRP A 180 -5.05 -0.17 -0.50
N ALA A 181 -4.63 0.67 0.45
CA ALA A 181 -3.59 1.66 0.24
C ALA A 181 -2.30 1.25 0.97
N PRO A 182 -1.14 1.25 0.30
CA PRO A 182 0.11 0.99 0.99
C PRO A 182 0.42 2.13 1.96
N PHE A 183 0.55 1.82 3.25
CA PHE A 183 0.92 2.75 4.30
C PHE A 183 2.39 2.55 4.67
N PHE A 184 3.16 3.63 4.65
CA PHE A 184 4.57 3.63 5.02
C PHE A 184 4.78 4.44 6.30
N ILE A 185 5.28 3.80 7.35
CA ILE A 185 5.71 4.46 8.59
C ILE A 185 7.22 4.56 8.57
N ILE A 186 7.74 5.78 8.69
CA ILE A 186 9.17 6.08 8.66
C ILE A 186 9.66 6.36 10.07
N ASN A 187 10.73 5.68 10.44
CA ASN A 187 11.33 5.73 11.76
C ASN A 187 12.81 6.10 11.70
N GLY A 188 13.34 6.55 12.84
CA GLY A 188 14.74 6.88 13.04
C GLY A 188 15.15 8.26 12.49
N PRO A 189 16.46 8.58 12.52
CA PRO A 189 16.97 9.91 12.21
C PRO A 189 16.63 10.43 10.79
N ILE A 190 16.34 9.54 9.84
CA ILE A 190 16.01 9.95 8.47
C ILE A 190 14.77 10.85 8.41
N ARG A 191 13.82 10.70 9.34
CA ARG A 191 12.57 11.48 9.35
C ARG A 191 12.86 12.98 9.34
N ASP A 192 13.81 13.43 10.17
CA ASP A 192 14.19 14.84 10.28
C ASP A 192 15.14 15.25 9.16
N GLN A 193 16.01 14.35 8.71
CA GLN A 193 17.00 14.62 7.67
C GLN A 193 16.37 14.90 6.30
N ILE A 194 15.19 14.34 6.03
CA ILE A 194 14.50 14.52 4.75
C ILE A 194 13.13 15.20 4.90
N HIS A 195 12.79 15.68 6.10
CA HIS A 195 11.52 16.36 6.39
C HIS A 195 10.29 15.48 6.12
N VAL A 196 10.32 14.21 6.55
CA VAL A 196 9.09 13.41 6.67
C VAL A 196 8.28 13.97 7.82
N ASN A 197 7.06 14.41 7.53
CA ASN A 197 6.19 14.99 8.53
C ASN A 197 5.61 13.91 9.46
N TYR A 198 5.70 14.18 10.75
CA TYR A 198 5.11 13.44 11.86
C TYR A 198 4.32 14.36 12.81
N GLY A 199 4.23 15.66 12.52
CA GLY A 199 3.60 16.67 13.35
C GLY A 199 2.20 17.06 12.87
N SER A 200 1.86 18.35 12.94
CA SER A 200 0.56 18.87 12.50
C SER A 200 0.25 18.47 11.06
N GLY A 201 -0.90 17.83 10.86
CA GLY A 201 -1.31 17.37 9.53
C GLY A 201 -0.39 16.28 8.96
N ALA A 202 0.17 15.38 9.78
CA ALA A 202 1.13 14.36 9.34
C ALA A 202 0.68 13.48 8.14
N LEU A 203 -0.63 13.31 7.93
CA LEU A 203 -1.21 12.62 6.77
C LEU A 203 -1.87 13.57 5.75
N SER A 204 -1.78 14.88 5.97
CA SER A 204 -2.29 15.89 5.06
C SER A 204 -1.28 16.16 3.92
N PRO A 205 -1.75 16.67 2.77
CA PRO A 205 -0.84 17.20 1.76
C PRO A 205 -0.06 18.41 2.27
N GLY A 206 1.19 18.56 1.83
CA GLY A 206 2.01 19.74 2.13
C GLY A 206 3.51 19.45 2.12
N ASP A 207 3.89 18.24 2.48
CA ASP A 207 5.28 17.81 2.60
C ASP A 207 5.71 16.98 1.39
N ILE A 208 6.83 17.36 0.77
CA ILE A 208 7.35 16.67 -0.43
C ILE A 208 7.72 15.23 -0.09
N ALA A 209 8.36 14.98 1.04
CA ALA A 209 8.77 13.63 1.44
C ALA A 209 7.57 12.67 1.51
N ASN A 210 6.54 13.02 2.31
CA ASN A 210 5.34 12.19 2.46
C ASN A 210 4.65 11.96 1.11
N SER A 211 4.43 13.04 0.35
CA SER A 211 3.69 12.99 -0.92
C SER A 211 4.45 12.23 -2.01
N ALA A 212 5.72 12.55 -2.21
CA ALA A 212 6.50 12.02 -3.32
C ALA A 212 6.94 10.58 -3.10
N ILE A 213 7.21 10.15 -1.85
CA ILE A 213 7.54 8.75 -1.55
C ILE A 213 6.33 7.87 -1.86
N GLY A 214 5.14 8.18 -1.32
CA GLY A 214 3.94 7.40 -1.57
C GLY A 214 3.57 7.35 -3.05
N ARG A 215 3.63 8.52 -3.71
CA ARG A 215 3.36 8.63 -5.14
C ARG A 215 4.37 7.86 -6.00
N ALA A 216 5.66 7.89 -5.65
CA ALA A 216 6.70 7.15 -6.37
C ALA A 216 6.42 5.64 -6.31
N ILE A 217 6.02 5.12 -5.15
CA ILE A 217 5.66 3.71 -5.01
C ILE A 217 4.43 3.37 -5.86
N GLY A 218 3.38 4.20 -5.84
CA GLY A 218 2.21 4.01 -6.71
C GLY A 218 2.57 3.96 -8.20
N LEU A 219 3.46 4.86 -8.66
CA LEU A 219 3.96 4.84 -10.03
C LEU A 219 4.84 3.62 -10.33
N ILE A 220 5.66 3.15 -9.39
CA ILE A 220 6.46 1.93 -9.54
C ILE A 220 5.56 0.70 -9.68
N VAL A 221 4.60 0.53 -8.76
CA VAL A 221 3.63 -0.55 -8.77
C VAL A 221 2.84 -0.58 -10.08
N LYS A 222 2.45 0.60 -10.57
CA LYS A 222 1.73 0.74 -11.83
C LYS A 222 2.59 0.51 -13.07
N ASN A 223 3.70 1.24 -13.21
CA ASN A 223 4.48 1.30 -14.45
C ASN A 223 5.47 0.14 -14.58
N ILE A 224 6.00 -0.35 -13.46
CA ILE A 224 6.89 -1.52 -13.43
C ILE A 224 6.06 -2.77 -13.15
N GLY A 225 5.30 -2.77 -12.05
CA GLY A 225 4.50 -3.93 -11.65
C GLY A 225 3.36 -4.25 -12.60
N GLY A 226 2.82 -3.23 -13.27
CA GLY A 226 1.71 -3.37 -14.20
C GLY A 226 0.35 -3.42 -13.53
N ALA A 227 0.21 -2.94 -12.29
CA ALA A 227 -1.08 -2.84 -11.60
C ALA A 227 -1.87 -1.63 -12.14
N ARG A 228 -2.67 -1.82 -13.20
CA ARG A 228 -3.42 -0.73 -13.84
C ARG A 228 -4.84 -0.69 -13.28
N LYS A 229 -5.28 0.52 -12.91
CA LYS A 229 -6.66 0.77 -12.45
C LYS A 229 -7.70 0.23 -13.43
N GLY A 230 -8.63 -0.58 -12.94
CA GLY A 230 -9.71 -1.20 -13.71
C GLY A 230 -9.26 -2.30 -14.67
N VAL A 231 -8.02 -2.78 -14.52
CA VAL A 231 -7.53 -3.97 -15.21
C VAL A 231 -6.95 -4.94 -14.19
N GLU A 232 -5.90 -4.57 -13.47
CA GLU A 232 -5.34 -5.40 -12.39
C GLU A 232 -5.69 -4.85 -11.00
N ASP A 233 -5.67 -3.53 -10.84
CA ASP A 233 -6.17 -2.86 -9.62
C ASP A 233 -7.69 -2.68 -9.77
N MET A 234 -8.44 -3.64 -9.21
CA MET A 234 -9.88 -3.79 -9.40
C MET A 234 -10.73 -3.17 -8.27
N GLY A 235 -10.18 -2.19 -7.55
CA GLY A 235 -10.89 -1.47 -6.49
C GLY A 235 -12.28 -0.98 -6.92
N VAL A 236 -13.35 -1.46 -6.25
CA VAL A 236 -14.75 -1.23 -6.69
C VAL A 236 -15.12 0.25 -6.68
N ILE A 237 -14.81 0.93 -5.58
CA ILE A 237 -15.04 2.38 -5.40
C ILE A 237 -13.71 3.14 -5.57
N GLY A 238 -12.60 2.51 -5.20
CA GLY A 238 -11.29 3.13 -5.06
C GLY A 238 -11.04 3.67 -3.65
N ASN A 239 -9.81 4.11 -3.40
CA ASN A 239 -9.40 4.65 -2.11
C ASN A 239 -8.47 5.86 -2.33
N PRO A 240 -8.82 7.05 -1.84
CA PRO A 240 -8.00 8.26 -2.01
C PRO A 240 -6.63 8.15 -1.35
N LEU A 241 -6.46 7.27 -0.35
CA LEU A 241 -5.18 7.06 0.35
C LEU A 241 -4.11 6.43 -0.56
N LYS A 242 -4.47 5.83 -1.71
CA LYS A 242 -3.49 5.23 -2.65
C LYS A 242 -2.54 6.26 -3.29
N TYR A 243 -2.84 7.57 -3.25
CA TYR A 243 -1.93 8.59 -3.76
C TYR A 243 -0.72 8.84 -2.85
N SER A 244 -0.95 8.83 -1.55
CA SER A 244 0.06 9.15 -0.54
C SER A 244 -0.46 8.76 0.83
N LEU A 245 0.15 7.75 1.43
CA LEU A 245 -0.08 7.37 2.82
C LEU A 245 1.30 7.06 3.43
N VAL A 246 2.00 8.12 3.80
CA VAL A 246 3.36 8.08 4.36
C VAL A 246 3.38 8.99 5.59
N ILE A 247 3.96 8.52 6.69
CA ILE A 247 4.07 9.27 7.93
C ILE A 247 5.42 9.02 8.60
N GLY A 248 5.93 9.98 9.35
CA GLY A 248 6.96 9.73 10.35
C GLY A 248 6.34 9.41 11.71
N GLU A 249 7.09 8.77 12.59
CA GLU A 249 6.76 8.72 14.02
C GLU A 249 7.42 9.89 14.76
N ASP A 250 6.69 10.55 15.67
CA ASP A 250 7.20 11.56 16.60
C ASP A 250 7.89 10.85 17.79
N GLU A 251 9.10 10.35 17.53
CA GLU A 251 9.87 9.57 18.51
C GLU A 251 10.32 10.43 19.71
N ASP A 252 10.41 11.75 19.56
CA ASP A 252 10.93 12.65 20.60
C ASP A 252 9.84 13.06 21.61
N LYS A 253 8.57 13.06 21.20
CA LYS A 253 7.42 13.32 22.08
C LYS A 253 6.60 12.09 22.40
N SER A 254 7.06 10.92 21.96
CA SER A 254 6.47 9.64 22.38
C SER A 254 6.96 9.31 23.79
N PRO A 255 6.05 9.01 24.75
CA PRO A 255 6.45 8.47 26.06
C PRO A 255 6.81 6.98 26.00
N TRP A 256 6.56 6.32 24.86
CA TRP A 256 6.87 4.91 24.64
C TRP A 256 8.01 4.74 23.65
N GLU A 257 8.59 3.54 23.62
CA GLU A 257 9.62 3.17 22.66
C GLU A 257 9.16 3.37 21.20
N PRO A 258 10.01 3.84 20.28
CA PRO A 258 9.65 3.95 18.87
C PRO A 258 9.32 2.60 18.22
N LEU A 259 8.45 2.59 17.22
CA LEU A 259 8.00 1.39 16.53
C LEU A 259 9.15 0.52 16.02
N HIS A 260 10.20 1.12 15.46
CA HIS A 260 11.33 0.36 14.94
C HIS A 260 12.15 -0.33 16.05
N VAL A 261 12.23 0.28 17.23
CA VAL A 261 12.90 -0.30 18.40
C VAL A 261 12.09 -1.47 18.97
N ASP A 262 10.78 -1.30 19.08
CA ASP A 262 9.84 -2.38 19.46
C ASP A 262 9.97 -3.59 18.52
N ARG A 263 10.36 -3.34 17.27
CA ARG A 263 10.54 -4.37 16.22
C ARG A 263 11.98 -4.86 16.09
N GLY A 264 12.85 -4.56 17.06
CA GLY A 264 14.19 -5.12 17.20
C GLY A 264 15.29 -4.39 16.42
N PHE A 265 15.02 -3.20 15.87
CA PHE A 265 16.06 -2.36 15.26
C PHE A 265 16.70 -1.44 16.30
N ASN A 266 17.92 -0.97 16.00
CA ASN A 266 18.60 -0.04 16.89
C ASN A 266 18.01 1.37 16.76
N ARG A 267 17.98 2.13 17.85
CA ARG A 267 17.45 3.52 17.91
C ARG A 267 18.06 4.49 16.89
N HIS A 268 19.28 4.24 16.44
CA HIS A 268 19.97 5.08 15.45
C HIS A 268 19.81 4.59 14.01
N GLU A 269 19.15 3.45 13.81
CA GLU A 269 18.79 2.97 12.49
C GLU A 269 17.50 3.61 12.02
N SER A 270 17.40 3.83 10.72
CA SER A 270 16.15 4.26 10.11
C SER A 270 15.48 3.09 9.43
N THR A 271 14.16 3.01 9.54
CA THR A 271 13.37 1.91 8.95
C THR A 271 12.14 2.45 8.24
N VAL A 272 11.62 1.62 7.33
CA VAL A 272 10.27 1.75 6.80
C VAL A 272 9.45 0.54 7.25
N THR A 273 8.25 0.78 7.76
CA THR A 273 7.27 -0.27 8.09
C THR A 273 6.07 -0.16 7.16
N VAL A 274 5.61 -1.29 6.62
CA VAL A 274 4.55 -1.34 5.60
C VAL A 274 3.42 -2.26 6.01
N PHE A 275 2.18 -1.79 5.80
CA PHE A 275 0.98 -2.61 5.66
C PHE A 275 -0.08 -1.88 4.82
N PHE A 276 -1.24 -2.50 4.63
CA PHE A 276 -2.23 -2.06 3.65
C PHE A 276 -3.60 -1.81 4.27
N PRO A 277 -3.87 -0.64 4.87
CA PRO A 277 -5.22 -0.30 5.31
C PRO A 277 -6.15 0.09 4.14
N ASN A 278 -7.46 -0.18 4.29
CA ASN A 278 -8.49 0.37 3.39
C ASN A 278 -9.51 1.25 4.11
N ILE A 279 -9.40 1.38 5.44
CA ILE A 279 -10.24 2.25 6.26
C ILE A 279 -9.34 3.21 7.02
N TYR A 280 -9.69 4.49 7.00
CA TYR A 280 -9.16 5.52 7.88
C TYR A 280 -10.30 6.22 8.61
N THR A 281 -10.24 6.27 9.93
CA THR A 281 -11.20 7.00 10.76
C THR A 281 -10.47 7.88 11.77
N GLN A 282 -11.09 9.01 12.11
CA GLN A 282 -10.65 9.86 13.22
C GLN A 282 -11.77 10.00 14.23
N ALA A 283 -11.41 10.10 15.51
CA ALA A 283 -12.35 10.35 16.59
C ALA A 283 -11.79 11.36 17.58
N VAL A 284 -12.69 12.10 18.22
CA VAL A 284 -12.39 12.92 19.39
C VAL A 284 -12.71 12.10 20.64
N PRO A 285 -11.79 11.96 21.61
CA PRO A 285 -12.07 11.33 22.89
C PRO A 285 -13.29 11.93 23.59
N LYS A 286 -14.10 11.06 24.20
CA LYS A 286 -15.24 11.45 25.04
C LYS A 286 -14.83 12.09 26.37
N GLY A 287 -13.58 11.90 26.78
CA GLY A 287 -12.97 12.48 27.96
C GLY A 287 -11.52 12.85 27.70
N THR A 288 -10.98 13.74 28.52
CA THR A 288 -9.60 14.23 28.42
C THR A 288 -8.63 13.48 29.34
N ASP A 289 -9.11 12.47 30.06
CA ASP A 289 -8.32 11.55 30.89
C ASP A 289 -7.96 10.28 30.11
N ALA A 290 -7.05 9.46 30.65
CA ALA A 290 -6.63 8.22 30.01
C ALA A 290 -7.80 7.28 29.73
N LYS A 291 -8.78 7.21 30.64
CA LYS A 291 -9.98 6.40 30.47
C LYS A 291 -10.83 6.86 29.27
N GLY A 292 -11.12 8.15 29.16
CA GLY A 292 -11.90 8.70 28.06
C GLY A 292 -11.22 8.52 26.70
N ILE A 293 -9.89 8.63 26.66
CA ILE A 293 -9.08 8.36 25.47
C ILE A 293 -9.14 6.88 25.10
N ALA A 294 -8.81 5.98 26.03
CA ALA A 294 -8.77 4.54 25.79
C ALA A 294 -10.14 3.96 25.41
N ASP A 295 -11.22 4.37 26.09
CA ASP A 295 -12.58 3.94 25.78
C ASP A 295 -12.99 4.36 24.36
N THR A 296 -12.64 5.60 23.95
CA THR A 296 -12.93 6.07 22.60
C THR A 296 -12.15 5.27 21.56
N MET A 297 -10.85 5.03 21.78
CA MET A 297 -10.04 4.19 20.90
C MET A 297 -10.63 2.78 20.77
N LYS A 298 -11.12 2.20 21.87
CA LYS A 298 -11.77 0.89 21.86
C LYS A 298 -13.05 0.88 21.01
N GLU A 299 -13.87 1.91 21.11
CA GLU A 299 -15.10 2.06 20.31
C GLU A 299 -14.83 2.23 18.82
N MET A 300 -13.66 2.72 18.41
CA MET A 300 -13.25 2.73 17.00
C MET A 300 -13.08 1.32 16.41
N ASN A 301 -13.12 0.30 17.28
CA ASN A 301 -13.09 -1.13 16.97
C ASN A 301 -11.87 -1.51 16.11
N PRO A 302 -10.65 -1.45 16.70
CA PRO A 302 -9.43 -1.88 16.02
C PRO A 302 -9.50 -3.38 15.76
N TRP A 303 -9.77 -3.77 14.51
CA TRP A 303 -9.76 -5.18 14.11
C TRP A 303 -8.32 -5.64 13.75
N SER A 304 -8.12 -6.88 13.29
CA SER A 304 -6.80 -7.44 12.96
C SER A 304 -6.07 -6.55 11.97
N MET A 305 -4.77 -6.36 12.19
CA MET A 305 -3.89 -5.53 11.36
C MET A 305 -4.35 -4.07 11.31
N SER A 306 -4.38 -3.43 12.48
CA SER A 306 -4.71 -2.01 12.61
C SER A 306 -3.52 -1.19 13.10
N CYS A 307 -3.55 0.12 12.86
CA CYS A 307 -2.60 1.07 13.42
C CYS A 307 -3.34 2.28 14.00
N PHE A 308 -3.16 2.53 15.30
CA PHE A 308 -3.54 3.81 15.89
C PHE A 308 -2.44 4.85 15.65
N ILE A 309 -2.88 6.05 15.33
CA ILE A 309 -2.07 7.26 15.28
C ILE A 309 -2.54 8.12 16.46
N VAL A 310 -1.76 8.10 17.54
CA VAL A 310 -2.04 8.80 18.78
C VAL A 310 -1.27 10.12 18.78
N ILE A 311 -1.95 11.25 19.03
CA ILE A 311 -1.26 12.53 19.13
C ILE A 311 -0.41 12.59 20.41
N PRO A 312 0.69 13.37 20.41
CA PRO A 312 1.61 13.42 21.56
C PRO A 312 0.93 13.73 22.90
N SER A 313 -0.03 14.65 22.94
CA SER A 313 -0.75 15.00 24.17
C SER A 313 -1.58 13.84 24.74
N HIS A 314 -2.21 13.03 23.89
CA HIS A 314 -2.96 11.85 24.34
C HIS A 314 -2.02 10.75 24.84
N ALA A 315 -0.91 10.52 24.13
CA ALA A 315 0.09 9.55 24.56
C ALA A 315 0.66 9.91 25.94
N GLU A 316 1.00 11.19 26.15
CA GLU A 316 1.48 11.70 27.44
C GLU A 316 0.46 11.52 28.56
N ILE A 317 -0.83 11.83 28.33
CA ILE A 317 -1.89 11.61 29.32
C ILE A 317 -1.99 10.14 29.71
N LEU A 318 -2.03 9.23 28.72
CA LEU A 318 -2.08 7.78 28.94
C LEU A 318 -0.87 7.33 29.78
N ALA A 319 0.34 7.73 29.39
CA ALA A 319 1.57 7.37 30.12
C ALA A 319 1.61 7.95 31.55
N SER A 320 1.16 9.19 31.74
CA SER A 320 1.13 9.85 33.06
C SER A 320 0.16 9.18 34.04
N GLU A 321 -0.89 8.53 33.54
CA GLU A 321 -1.82 7.71 34.31
C GLU A 321 -1.42 6.23 34.38
N GLY A 322 -0.18 5.91 33.97
CA GLY A 322 0.45 4.60 34.16
C GLY A 322 0.23 3.59 33.03
N TRP A 323 -0.31 3.99 31.88
CA TRP A 323 -0.50 3.07 30.74
C TRP A 323 0.81 2.84 29.99
N THR A 324 1.21 1.58 29.91
CA THR A 324 2.21 1.14 28.92
C THR A 324 1.57 0.97 27.53
N LYS A 325 2.40 0.90 26.48
CA LYS A 325 1.90 0.64 25.12
C LYS A 325 1.24 -0.75 25.07
N GLU A 326 1.80 -1.71 25.78
CA GLU A 326 1.33 -3.09 25.91
C GLU A 326 -0.02 -3.16 26.63
N ASP A 327 -0.19 -2.44 27.74
CA ASP A 327 -1.46 -2.36 28.48
C ASP A 327 -2.57 -1.81 27.58
N LEU A 328 -2.25 -0.76 26.81
CA LEU A 328 -3.18 -0.15 25.88
C LEU A 328 -3.55 -1.12 24.75
N LYS A 329 -2.58 -1.78 24.10
CA LYS A 329 -2.85 -2.82 23.08
C LYS A 329 -3.75 -3.93 23.64
N ALA A 330 -3.43 -4.45 24.83
CA ALA A 330 -4.20 -5.50 25.47
C ALA A 330 -5.64 -5.05 25.79
N PHE A 331 -5.83 -3.82 26.29
CA PHE A 331 -7.14 -3.27 26.56
C PHE A 331 -7.99 -3.10 25.29
N LEU A 332 -7.38 -2.60 24.21
CA LEU A 332 -8.03 -2.33 22.94
C LEU A 332 -8.47 -3.62 22.25
N MET A 333 -7.63 -4.66 22.26
CA MET A 333 -7.93 -5.94 21.61
C MET A 333 -8.86 -6.84 22.44
N LYS A 334 -9.05 -6.54 23.74
CA LYS A 334 -9.95 -7.33 24.61
C LYS A 334 -11.40 -7.26 24.13
N GLY A 335 -11.90 -8.39 23.62
CA GLY A 335 -13.29 -8.56 23.19
C GLY A 335 -13.60 -7.99 21.80
N VAL A 336 -12.57 -7.70 21.00
CA VAL A 336 -12.76 -7.33 19.59
C VAL A 336 -13.18 -8.58 18.81
N GLU A 337 -14.23 -8.44 18.01
CA GLU A 337 -14.68 -9.46 17.06
C GLU A 337 -14.48 -9.00 15.62
N SER A 338 -14.22 -9.95 14.73
CA SER A 338 -14.30 -9.68 13.29
C SER A 338 -15.75 -9.33 12.91
N PRO A 339 -15.99 -8.27 12.11
CA PRO A 339 -17.30 -8.00 11.51
C PRO A 339 -17.90 -9.20 10.77
N MET A 340 -17.06 -10.03 10.13
CA MET A 340 -17.49 -11.23 9.42
C MET A 340 -17.84 -12.37 10.39
N ALA A 341 -17.11 -12.50 11.50
CA ALA A 341 -17.46 -13.44 12.57
C ALA A 341 -18.78 -13.04 13.24
N ALA A 342 -18.98 -11.75 13.56
CA ALA A 342 -20.21 -11.21 14.13
C ALA A 342 -21.41 -11.42 13.21
N TYR A 343 -21.27 -11.16 11.90
CA TYR A 343 -22.30 -11.44 10.91
C TYR A 343 -22.70 -12.94 10.89
N ARG A 344 -21.73 -13.85 10.92
CA ARG A 344 -22.00 -15.30 10.89
C ARG A 344 -22.64 -15.84 12.15
N GLN A 345 -22.19 -15.39 13.31
CA GLN A 345 -22.84 -15.70 14.58
C GLN A 345 -24.30 -15.26 14.54
N SER A 346 -24.60 -14.09 13.95
CA SER A 346 -25.98 -13.62 13.76
C SER A 346 -26.82 -14.49 12.81
N GLN A 347 -26.18 -15.28 11.94
CA GLN A 347 -26.82 -16.21 10.99
C GLN A 347 -26.85 -17.67 11.50
N GLY A 348 -26.37 -17.95 12.72
CA GLY A 348 -26.37 -19.29 13.31
C GLY A 348 -25.36 -20.28 12.69
N GLY A 349 -24.35 -19.79 11.96
CA GLY A 349 -23.32 -20.63 11.33
C GLY A 349 -22.27 -21.17 12.30
N THR A 350 -21.71 -22.35 12.02
CA THR A 350 -20.57 -22.92 12.74
C THR A 350 -19.23 -22.39 12.18
N THR A 351 -18.17 -22.42 12.99
CA THR A 351 -16.81 -21.95 12.64
C THR A 351 -16.04 -22.87 11.68
N GLU A 352 -16.68 -23.88 11.08
CA GLU A 352 -16.03 -24.95 10.32
C GLU A 352 -15.80 -24.64 8.82
N ALA A 353 -15.93 -23.39 8.39
CA ALA A 353 -15.57 -23.01 7.03
C ALA A 353 -14.04 -22.82 6.91
N LYS A 354 -13.45 -23.45 5.88
CA LYS A 354 -12.00 -23.67 5.76
C LYS A 354 -11.22 -22.59 5.01
N ASP A 355 -11.88 -21.58 4.45
CA ASP A 355 -11.22 -20.50 3.71
C ASP A 355 -11.34 -19.17 4.48
N ILE A 356 -10.31 -18.33 4.42
CA ILE A 356 -10.19 -17.09 5.20
C ILE A 356 -11.24 -16.03 4.80
N LEU A 357 -11.66 -15.99 3.53
CA LEU A 357 -12.80 -15.17 3.08
C LEU A 357 -14.13 -15.67 3.64
N SER A 358 -14.17 -16.96 3.94
CA SER A 358 -15.29 -17.63 4.56
C SER A 358 -14.99 -18.03 6.00
N ALA A 359 -14.08 -17.39 6.73
CA ALA A 359 -13.86 -17.54 8.18
C ALA A 359 -12.59 -16.74 8.52
N PRO A 360 -12.68 -15.41 8.63
CA PRO A 360 -11.50 -14.63 8.95
C PRO A 360 -11.08 -14.99 10.38
N PRO A 361 -9.78 -15.18 10.63
CA PRO A 361 -9.32 -15.58 11.95
C PRO A 361 -9.74 -14.56 13.00
N LEU A 362 -9.96 -15.07 14.21
CA LEU A 362 -10.25 -14.25 15.38
C LEU A 362 -9.07 -13.31 15.61
N ALA A 363 -9.33 -12.03 15.39
CA ALA A 363 -8.36 -10.97 15.55
C ALA A 363 -8.25 -10.56 17.02
N THR A 364 -7.74 -11.47 17.84
CA THR A 364 -7.60 -11.24 19.29
C THR A 364 -6.15 -11.04 19.69
N ASP A 365 -5.20 -11.09 18.76
CA ASP A 365 -3.77 -10.95 19.05
C ASP A 365 -3.38 -9.46 19.15
N PRO A 366 -2.90 -8.98 20.32
CA PRO A 366 -2.30 -7.66 20.47
C PRO A 366 -1.21 -7.35 19.44
N GLU A 367 -0.46 -8.34 18.97
CA GLU A 367 0.60 -8.12 17.99
C GLU A 367 0.09 -7.70 16.61
N SER A 368 -1.21 -7.89 16.34
CA SER A 368 -1.88 -7.39 15.14
C SER A 368 -2.29 -5.90 15.22
N LEU A 369 -1.91 -5.19 16.29
CA LEU A 369 -2.18 -3.77 16.48
C LEU A 369 -0.88 -2.97 16.64
N MET A 370 -0.67 -1.97 15.78
CA MET A 370 0.37 -0.97 15.97
C MET A 370 -0.20 0.27 16.67
N ILE A 371 0.64 0.91 17.47
CA ILE A 371 0.39 2.24 18.04
C ILE A 371 1.63 3.06 17.75
N ILE A 372 1.46 4.15 17.00
CA ILE A 372 2.49 5.15 16.75
C ILE A 372 2.06 6.50 17.30
N VAL A 373 3.03 7.29 17.72
CA VAL A 373 2.79 8.68 18.12
C VAL A 373 3.09 9.60 16.95
N ALA A 374 2.10 10.37 16.51
CA ALA A 374 2.26 11.40 15.49
C ALA A 374 1.08 12.36 15.53
N GLY A 375 1.30 13.59 15.06
CA GLY A 375 0.26 14.60 14.94
C GLY A 375 0.59 15.92 15.64
N GLY A 376 -0.31 16.88 15.46
CA GLY A 376 -0.19 18.22 16.03
C GLY A 376 -1.00 18.41 17.32
N PRO A 377 -1.10 19.65 17.81
CA PRO A 377 -2.00 19.98 18.91
C PRO A 377 -3.46 19.70 18.53
N GLY A 378 -4.27 19.33 19.51
CA GLY A 378 -5.69 19.04 19.32
C GLY A 378 -6.16 17.88 20.20
N ALA A 379 -7.24 17.23 19.77
CA ALA A 379 -7.87 16.14 20.49
C ALA A 379 -8.32 15.00 19.56
N TRP A 380 -7.65 14.79 18.42
CA TRP A 380 -8.05 13.76 17.44
C TRP A 380 -7.09 12.57 17.50
N THR A 381 -7.63 11.36 17.54
CA THR A 381 -6.86 10.12 17.35
C THR A 381 -7.27 9.48 16.02
N GLY A 382 -6.31 8.98 15.25
CA GLY A 382 -6.53 8.29 13.98
C GLY A 382 -6.47 6.78 14.13
N LEU A 383 -7.25 6.05 13.33
CA LEU A 383 -7.19 4.60 13.20
C LEU A 383 -7.18 4.21 11.72
N LEU A 384 -6.16 3.43 11.34
CA LEU A 384 -6.08 2.74 10.07
C LEU A 384 -6.38 1.26 10.29
N LYS A 385 -7.28 0.67 9.50
CA LYS A 385 -7.66 -0.75 9.62
C LYS A 385 -7.37 -1.53 8.34
N SER A 386 -6.82 -2.72 8.53
CA SER A 386 -6.61 -3.74 7.50
C SER A 386 -7.40 -5.03 7.79
N VAL A 387 -7.19 -6.06 6.99
CA VAL A 387 -7.51 -7.45 7.29
C VAL A 387 -6.23 -8.18 7.68
N GLY A 388 -6.29 -8.98 8.75
CA GLY A 388 -5.17 -9.82 9.20
C GLY A 388 -5.50 -11.31 9.20
N GLY A 389 -4.45 -12.10 9.42
CA GLY A 389 -4.51 -13.56 9.49
C GLY A 389 -4.72 -14.25 8.14
N ILE A 390 -4.35 -13.56 7.06
CA ILE A 390 -4.10 -14.16 5.74
C ILE A 390 -2.61 -14.45 5.55
N GLU A 391 -1.95 -14.93 6.63
CA GLU A 391 -0.50 -15.08 6.71
C GLU A 391 0.26 -13.76 6.45
N ASN A 392 -0.38 -12.62 6.78
CA ASN A 392 0.21 -11.29 6.70
C ASN A 392 0.68 -10.77 8.06
N ASP A 393 1.63 -9.83 7.99
CA ASP A 393 2.23 -9.15 9.13
C ASP A 393 2.56 -7.69 8.74
N PHE A 394 2.82 -6.84 9.72
CA PHE A 394 3.50 -5.58 9.48
C PHE A 394 4.95 -5.92 9.13
N VAL A 395 5.49 -5.36 8.04
CA VAL A 395 6.87 -5.67 7.63
C VAL A 395 7.72 -4.43 7.77
N SER A 396 8.79 -4.54 8.56
CA SER A 396 9.78 -3.47 8.76
C SER A 396 11.09 -3.82 8.10
N ARG A 397 11.71 -2.83 7.47
CA ARG A 397 13.00 -2.97 6.81
C ARG A 397 13.89 -1.77 7.11
N LYS A 398 15.17 -2.05 7.36
CA LYS A 398 16.20 -1.02 7.51
C LYS A 398 16.42 -0.27 6.20
N ILE A 399 16.56 1.04 6.29
CA ILE A 399 16.88 1.92 5.19
C ILE A 399 18.41 2.01 5.07
N THR A 400 18.95 1.73 3.87
CA THR A 400 20.40 1.80 3.60
C THR A 400 20.73 3.13 2.93
N LEU A 401 21.57 3.94 3.59
CA LEU A 401 21.97 5.26 3.11
C LEU A 401 23.23 5.18 2.23
N PRO A 402 23.35 6.01 1.18
CA PRO A 402 24.57 6.08 0.37
C PRO A 402 25.73 6.74 1.14
N LYS A 403 26.97 6.47 0.73
CA LYS A 403 28.18 7.04 1.34
C LYS A 403 28.22 8.56 1.36
N ASN A 404 27.54 9.22 0.41
CA ASN A 404 27.49 10.68 0.29
C ASN A 404 26.30 11.32 1.07
N TRP A 405 25.62 10.57 1.93
CA TRP A 405 24.34 10.98 2.54
C TRP A 405 24.35 12.37 3.18
N GLU A 406 25.33 12.68 4.02
CA GLU A 406 25.43 13.99 4.69
C GLU A 406 25.47 15.17 3.70
N LYS A 407 26.15 14.96 2.56
CA LYS A 407 26.23 15.97 1.50
C LYS A 407 24.87 16.15 0.80
N LEU A 408 24.12 15.07 0.60
CA LEU A 408 22.77 15.14 0.01
C LEU A 408 21.80 15.85 0.95
N VAL A 409 21.76 15.46 2.22
CA VAL A 409 20.91 16.09 3.23
C VAL A 409 21.19 17.60 3.26
N LYS A 410 22.47 18.00 3.30
CA LYS A 410 22.85 19.42 3.25
C LYS A 410 22.43 20.12 1.95
N LYS A 411 22.50 19.44 0.80
CA LYS A 411 22.10 20.01 -0.50
C LYS A 411 20.60 20.29 -0.56
N TYR A 412 19.78 19.44 0.05
CA TYR A 412 18.33 19.47 -0.02
C TYR A 412 17.64 20.01 1.24
N SER A 413 18.41 20.39 2.27
CA SER A 413 17.87 20.79 3.58
C SER A 413 16.96 22.02 3.55
N ASN A 414 17.13 22.89 2.56
CA ASN A 414 16.35 24.13 2.40
C ASN A 414 15.08 23.94 1.55
N ILE A 415 14.80 22.75 1.05
CA ILE A 415 13.55 22.46 0.33
C ILE A 415 12.45 22.15 1.34
N VAL A 416 11.94 23.21 1.95
CA VAL A 416 10.85 23.19 2.92
C VAL A 416 9.86 24.31 2.60
N PRO A 417 8.56 24.15 2.91
CA PRO A 417 7.58 25.21 2.69
C PRO A 417 7.92 26.44 3.54
N SER A 418 7.84 27.62 2.91
CA SER A 418 7.93 28.91 3.59
C SER A 418 6.62 29.65 3.41
N TYR A 419 5.82 29.72 4.47
CA TYR A 419 4.54 30.42 4.45
C TYR A 419 4.75 31.90 4.78
N ALA A 420 4.11 32.77 4.01
CA ALA A 420 4.05 34.19 4.32
C ALA A 420 3.34 34.40 5.66
N ARG A 421 3.94 35.19 6.55
CA ARG A 421 3.27 35.66 7.78
C ARG A 421 2.41 36.85 7.40
N TYR A 422 1.10 36.73 7.56
CA TYR A 422 0.13 37.81 7.34
C TYR A 422 -0.41 38.33 8.66
#